data_AF-A0A4P7W1I9-F1
#
_entry.id   AF-A0A4P7W1I9-F1
#
_cell.length_a   1.000
_cell.length_b   1.000
_cell.length_c   1.000
_cell.angle_alpha   90.00
_cell.angle_beta   90.00
_cell.angle_gamma   90.00
#
_symmetry.space_group_name_H-M   'P 1'
#
loop_
_entity.id
_entity.type
_entity.pdbx_description
1 polymer ?
#
loop_
_entity_poly.entity_id
_entity_poly.type
_entity_poly.pdbx_seq_one_letter_code
_entity_poly.pdbx_strand_id
1 'polypeptide(L)'
;MVIYRFDGSFDGLLTAVFDSFARKERPDALLSPDGDMPLFYDTLHEVETDLEKSTRVWKKLSVSISAGARTALMTAFLTDNSDFPLLALRFISRAVTTSPSIENDFSDPAVLSIVKEGRRVRGEAHRLLQFVRFQKAVDGTYFSMVEPLFDVLPFAIKHFADRFSDQPFIIYDRVRDYGYHYDGKETKRITLRSDSYHLSTGRLSDELMDPDERLYQQLWRNYVRYTAITERTNPRKQRQDMPVRYWKYLTEMQ
;
A
#
# COMPACT_ATOMS: atom_id res chain seq x y z
N MET A 1 31.01 -9.05 -3.09
CA MET A 1 29.55 -8.92 -3.01
C MET A 1 28.94 -8.80 -4.39
N VAL A 2 27.92 -9.61 -4.69
CA VAL A 2 27.14 -9.52 -5.94
C VAL A 2 25.88 -8.69 -5.68
N ILE A 3 25.73 -7.60 -6.41
CA ILE A 3 24.60 -6.68 -6.29
C ILE A 3 23.75 -6.76 -7.55
N TYR A 4 22.45 -6.91 -7.36
CA TYR A 4 21.48 -6.72 -8.44
C TYR A 4 20.79 -5.38 -8.25
N ARG A 5 20.61 -4.63 -9.33
CA ARG A 5 19.80 -3.40 -9.36
C ARG A 5 18.65 -3.58 -10.33
N PHE A 6 17.45 -3.22 -9.92
CA PHE A 6 16.24 -3.36 -10.75
C PHE A 6 15.37 -2.10 -10.65
N ASP A 7 14.29 -2.05 -11.42
CA ASP A 7 13.39 -0.89 -11.57
C ASP A 7 12.40 -0.67 -10.41
N GLY A 8 12.42 -1.51 -9.37
CA GLY A 8 11.46 -1.44 -8.26
C GLY A 8 10.11 -2.12 -8.53
N SER A 9 9.89 -2.66 -9.73
CA SER A 9 8.63 -3.32 -10.09
C SER A 9 8.60 -4.79 -9.64
N PHE A 10 7.40 -5.34 -9.45
CA PHE A 10 7.25 -6.76 -9.10
C PHE A 10 7.75 -7.68 -10.22
N ASP A 11 7.56 -7.28 -11.49
CA ASP A 11 8.08 -8.01 -12.64
C ASP A 11 9.61 -7.97 -12.68
N GLY A 12 10.23 -6.83 -12.36
CA GLY A 12 11.68 -6.71 -12.24
C GLY A 12 12.26 -7.60 -11.13
N LEU A 13 11.55 -7.75 -9.99
CA LEU A 13 11.92 -8.73 -8.95
C LEU A 13 11.90 -10.17 -9.50
N LEU A 14 10.86 -10.55 -10.25
CA LEU A 14 10.77 -11.89 -10.83
C LEU A 14 11.81 -12.12 -11.93
N THR A 15 12.14 -11.09 -12.70
CA THR A 15 13.25 -11.15 -13.67
C THR A 15 14.61 -11.29 -12.96
N ALA A 16 14.82 -10.60 -11.83
CA ALA A 16 16.02 -10.76 -11.01
C ALA A 16 16.17 -12.19 -10.48
N VAL A 17 15.07 -12.83 -10.07
CA VAL A 17 15.05 -14.26 -9.71
C VAL A 17 15.49 -15.10 -10.90
N PHE A 18 14.91 -14.89 -12.08
CA PHE A 18 15.29 -15.63 -13.28
C PHE A 18 16.80 -15.50 -13.58
N ASP A 19 17.30 -14.27 -13.57
CA ASP A 19 18.70 -13.97 -13.87
C ASP A 19 19.65 -14.60 -12.85
N SER A 20 19.28 -14.64 -11.55
CA SER A 20 20.07 -15.33 -10.52
C SER A 20 20.25 -16.83 -10.82
N PHE A 21 19.20 -17.49 -11.32
CA PHE A 21 19.30 -18.89 -11.76
C PHE A 21 20.10 -19.04 -13.05
N ALA A 22 19.91 -18.16 -14.02
CA ALA A 22 20.60 -18.21 -15.31
C ALA A 22 22.12 -17.99 -15.16
N ARG A 23 22.50 -17.05 -14.29
CA ARG A 23 23.91 -16.73 -13.97
C ARG A 23 24.51 -17.64 -12.91
N LYS A 24 23.70 -18.46 -12.24
CA LYS A 24 24.10 -19.28 -11.08
C LYS A 24 24.70 -18.44 -9.95
N GLU A 25 24.21 -17.23 -9.79
CA GLU A 25 24.65 -16.25 -8.80
C GLU A 25 23.63 -16.18 -7.65
N ARG A 26 24.12 -15.86 -6.45
CA ARG A 26 23.28 -15.55 -5.30
C ARG A 26 23.52 -14.09 -4.93
N PRO A 27 22.60 -13.17 -5.28
CA PRO A 27 22.79 -11.77 -4.95
C PRO A 27 22.81 -11.58 -3.44
N ASP A 28 23.77 -10.78 -2.97
CA ASP A 28 23.90 -10.36 -1.58
C ASP A 28 23.01 -9.15 -1.28
N ALA A 29 22.72 -8.33 -2.31
CA ALA A 29 21.82 -7.18 -2.24
C ALA A 29 20.98 -7.07 -3.52
N LEU A 30 19.72 -6.65 -3.36
CA LEU A 30 18.82 -6.30 -4.46
C LEU A 30 18.31 -4.89 -4.22
N LEU A 31 18.80 -3.93 -5.01
CA LEU A 31 18.57 -2.49 -4.80
C LEU A 31 17.59 -1.94 -5.82
N SER A 32 16.67 -1.08 -5.34
CA SER A 32 15.86 -0.21 -6.20
C SER A 32 16.73 0.82 -6.93
N PRO A 33 16.22 1.54 -7.96
CA PRO A 33 17.01 2.49 -8.74
C PRO A 33 17.67 3.57 -7.87
N ASP A 34 16.93 4.06 -6.88
CA ASP A 34 17.36 5.10 -5.94
C ASP A 34 18.08 4.55 -4.71
N GLY A 35 18.38 3.25 -4.68
CA GLY A 35 19.05 2.61 -3.57
C GLY A 35 20.52 3.01 -3.47
N ASP A 36 20.96 3.38 -2.27
CA ASP A 36 22.35 3.73 -1.99
C ASP A 36 23.28 2.56 -2.33
N MET A 37 24.29 2.87 -3.15
CA MET A 37 25.32 1.88 -3.48
C MET A 37 26.33 1.77 -2.32
N PRO A 38 26.70 0.54 -1.94
CA PRO A 38 27.80 0.33 -1.03
C PRO A 38 29.12 0.73 -1.68
N LEU A 39 30.07 1.18 -0.85
CA LEU A 39 31.40 1.64 -1.27
C LEU A 39 32.23 0.56 -2.00
N PHE A 40 32.00 -0.72 -1.68
CA PHE A 40 32.74 -1.84 -2.25
C PHE A 40 31.79 -2.96 -2.68
N TYR A 41 31.94 -3.41 -3.92
CA TYR A 41 31.24 -4.57 -4.49
C TYR A 41 32.08 -5.20 -5.61
N ASP A 42 31.87 -6.48 -5.88
CA ASP A 42 32.64 -7.21 -6.89
C ASP A 42 31.94 -7.15 -8.25
N THR A 43 30.62 -7.35 -8.24
CA THR A 43 29.79 -7.43 -9.44
C THR A 43 28.52 -6.63 -9.22
N LEU A 44 28.20 -5.76 -10.18
CA LEU A 44 26.90 -5.12 -10.31
C LEU A 44 26.20 -5.69 -11.55
N HIS A 45 25.01 -6.24 -11.37
CA HIS A 45 24.13 -6.66 -12.46
C HIS A 45 22.92 -5.75 -12.51
N GLU A 46 22.72 -5.09 -13.64
CA GLU A 46 21.50 -4.32 -13.92
C GLU A 46 20.46 -5.25 -14.53
N VAL A 47 19.36 -5.42 -13.80
CA VAL A 47 18.24 -6.26 -14.19
C VAL A 47 17.31 -5.43 -15.06
N GLU A 48 17.29 -5.76 -16.34
CA GLU A 48 16.29 -5.24 -17.28
C GLU A 48 15.00 -6.05 -17.14
N THR A 49 13.90 -5.37 -16.81
CA THR A 49 12.59 -6.01 -16.64
C THR A 49 12.12 -6.65 -17.95
N ASP A 50 11.88 -7.95 -17.88
CA ASP A 50 11.47 -8.79 -19.01
C ASP A 50 10.25 -9.61 -18.60
N LEU A 51 9.11 -9.30 -19.22
CA LEU A 51 7.82 -9.91 -18.93
C LEU A 51 7.77 -11.41 -19.24
N GLU A 52 8.55 -11.90 -20.22
CA GLU A 52 8.61 -13.34 -20.51
C GLU A 52 9.33 -14.09 -19.40
N LYS A 53 10.46 -13.55 -18.92
CA LYS A 53 11.19 -14.09 -17.77
C LYS A 53 10.33 -14.05 -16.50
N SER A 54 9.71 -12.89 -16.22
CA SER A 54 8.81 -12.71 -15.08
C SER A 54 7.68 -13.75 -15.10
N THR A 55 6.99 -13.89 -16.24
CA THR A 55 5.88 -14.82 -16.41
C THR A 55 6.31 -16.28 -16.19
N ARG A 56 7.51 -16.68 -16.64
CA ARG A 56 8.05 -18.03 -16.41
C ARG A 56 8.26 -18.31 -14.92
N VAL A 57 8.88 -17.37 -14.20
CA VAL A 57 9.09 -17.51 -12.75
C VAL A 57 7.76 -17.55 -12.02
N TRP A 58 6.83 -16.66 -12.38
CA TRP A 58 5.49 -16.61 -11.78
C TRP A 58 4.69 -17.90 -11.99
N LYS A 59 4.71 -18.46 -13.20
CA LYS A 59 4.07 -19.76 -13.50
C LYS A 59 4.63 -20.87 -12.62
N LYS A 60 5.95 -20.97 -12.52
CA LYS A 60 6.59 -21.99 -11.68
C LYS A 60 6.25 -21.80 -10.20
N LEU A 61 6.35 -20.56 -9.71
CA LEU A 61 5.98 -20.21 -8.34
C LEU A 61 4.51 -20.54 -8.03
N SER A 62 3.60 -20.33 -8.98
CA SER A 62 2.17 -20.60 -8.80
C SER A 62 1.81 -22.06 -8.58
N VAL A 63 2.66 -22.98 -9.01
CA VAL A 63 2.53 -24.43 -8.76
C VAL A 63 3.27 -24.83 -7.48
N SER A 64 4.34 -24.11 -7.13
CA SER A 64 5.14 -24.36 -5.92
C SER A 64 4.48 -23.93 -4.61
N ILE A 65 3.68 -22.87 -4.62
CA ILE A 65 3.08 -22.28 -3.41
C ILE A 65 1.57 -22.03 -3.55
N SER A 66 0.89 -22.00 -2.40
CA SER A 66 -0.55 -21.75 -2.31
C SER A 66 -0.96 -20.36 -2.86
N ALA A 67 -2.25 -20.21 -3.18
CA ALA A 67 -2.81 -18.90 -3.54
C ALA A 67 -2.67 -17.88 -2.40
N GLY A 68 -2.79 -18.32 -1.13
CA GLY A 68 -2.64 -17.47 0.03
C GLY A 68 -1.22 -16.90 0.16
N ALA A 69 -0.20 -17.73 -0.06
CA ALA A 69 1.20 -17.32 -0.05
C ALA A 69 1.53 -16.37 -1.20
N ARG A 70 0.99 -16.60 -2.40
CA ARG A 70 1.12 -15.66 -3.53
C ARG A 70 0.55 -14.29 -3.21
N THR A 71 -0.67 -14.25 -2.68
CA THR A 71 -1.29 -12.98 -2.26
C THR A 71 -0.49 -12.32 -1.14
N ALA A 72 0.05 -13.09 -0.18
CA ALA A 72 0.91 -12.56 0.88
C ALA A 72 2.19 -11.94 0.31
N LEU A 73 2.87 -12.61 -0.62
CA LEU A 73 4.06 -12.10 -1.30
C LEU A 73 3.78 -10.81 -2.06
N MET A 74 2.75 -10.78 -2.90
CA MET A 74 2.37 -9.58 -3.66
C MET A 74 1.99 -8.42 -2.74
N THR A 75 1.28 -8.71 -1.65
CA THR A 75 0.91 -7.67 -0.67
C THR A 75 2.14 -7.16 0.07
N ALA A 76 3.04 -8.06 0.47
CA ALA A 76 4.25 -7.73 1.20
C ALA A 76 5.22 -6.89 0.35
N PHE A 77 5.23 -7.07 -0.98
CA PHE A 77 6.07 -6.30 -1.89
C PHE A 77 5.81 -4.79 -1.89
N LEU A 78 4.63 -4.36 -1.44
CA LEU A 78 4.28 -2.94 -1.35
C LEU A 78 4.80 -2.25 -0.08
N THR A 79 5.61 -2.95 0.72
CA THR A 79 6.28 -2.40 1.89
C THR A 79 7.35 -1.37 1.51
N ASP A 80 7.70 -0.52 2.45
CA ASP A 80 8.78 0.47 2.37
C ASP A 80 10.15 -0.11 2.83
N ASN A 81 10.18 -1.38 3.21
CA ASN A 81 11.38 -2.04 3.72
C ASN A 81 12.38 -2.33 2.58
N SER A 82 13.53 -1.65 2.61
CA SER A 82 14.62 -1.78 1.62
C SER A 82 15.22 -3.18 1.51
N ASP A 83 15.16 -3.98 2.58
CA ASP A 83 15.70 -5.35 2.59
C ASP A 83 14.70 -6.36 2.01
N PHE A 84 13.42 -5.99 1.91
CA PHE A 84 12.36 -6.90 1.50
C PHE A 84 12.54 -7.47 0.09
N PRO A 85 12.94 -6.71 -0.95
CA PRO A 85 13.16 -7.27 -2.30
C PRO A 85 14.14 -8.45 -2.31
N LEU A 86 15.25 -8.35 -1.56
CA LEU A 86 16.22 -9.43 -1.44
C LEU A 86 15.62 -10.65 -0.73
N LEU A 87 14.89 -10.43 0.36
CA LEU A 87 14.21 -11.51 1.09
C LEU A 87 13.15 -12.20 0.23
N ALA A 88 12.40 -11.42 -0.55
CA ALA A 88 11.45 -11.94 -1.52
C ALA A 88 12.14 -12.78 -2.60
N LEU A 89 13.26 -12.31 -3.17
CA LEU A 89 14.06 -13.08 -4.12
C LEU A 89 14.53 -14.41 -3.53
N ARG A 90 15.03 -14.41 -2.29
CA ARG A 90 15.47 -15.63 -1.58
C ARG A 90 14.32 -16.60 -1.36
N PHE A 91 13.17 -16.11 -0.90
CA PHE A 91 11.98 -16.93 -0.72
C PHE A 91 11.53 -17.55 -2.04
N ILE A 92 11.39 -16.76 -3.11
CA ILE A 92 10.94 -17.24 -4.42
C ILE A 92 11.93 -18.29 -4.94
N SER A 93 13.23 -18.00 -4.87
CA SER A 93 14.27 -18.92 -5.32
C SER A 93 14.18 -20.27 -4.59
N ARG A 94 14.04 -20.24 -3.27
CA ARG A 94 13.91 -21.44 -2.43
C ARG A 94 12.59 -22.19 -2.70
N ALA A 95 11.47 -21.49 -2.78
CA ALA A 95 10.15 -22.07 -3.05
C ALA A 95 10.10 -22.78 -4.41
N VAL A 96 10.87 -22.29 -5.38
CA VAL A 96 10.92 -22.81 -6.75
C VAL A 96 11.86 -24.02 -6.89
N THR A 97 12.79 -24.22 -5.95
CA THR A 97 13.76 -25.33 -5.96
C THR A 97 13.44 -26.46 -4.98
N THR A 98 12.75 -26.15 -3.89
CA THR A 98 12.57 -27.08 -2.76
C THR A 98 11.16 -27.66 -2.75
N SER A 99 11.08 -28.97 -2.49
CA SER A 99 9.85 -29.69 -2.10
C SER A 99 10.17 -30.45 -0.81
N PRO A 100 9.35 -30.40 0.26
CA PRO A 100 7.97 -29.91 0.37
C PRO A 100 7.84 -28.38 0.47
N SER A 101 6.59 -27.87 0.53
CA SER A 101 6.28 -26.44 0.63
C SER A 101 6.97 -25.79 1.84
N ILE A 102 7.59 -24.64 1.60
CA ILE A 102 8.36 -23.87 2.58
C ILE A 102 7.52 -22.78 3.27
N GLU A 103 6.23 -22.68 2.95
CA GLU A 103 5.35 -21.57 3.37
C GLU A 103 5.24 -21.42 4.90
N ASN A 104 5.40 -22.52 5.64
CA ASN A 104 5.30 -22.55 7.09
C ASN A 104 6.67 -22.69 7.79
N ASP A 105 7.77 -22.59 7.05
CA ASP A 105 9.10 -22.61 7.66
C ASP A 105 9.45 -21.24 8.23
N PHE A 106 8.87 -20.91 9.39
CA PHE A 106 9.13 -19.65 10.10
C PHE A 106 10.54 -19.53 10.68
N SER A 107 11.37 -20.58 10.57
CA SER A 107 12.80 -20.49 10.91
C SER A 107 13.60 -19.75 9.84
N ASP A 108 13.08 -19.67 8.60
CA ASP A 108 13.67 -18.89 7.52
C ASP A 108 13.29 -17.39 7.65
N PRO A 109 14.28 -16.48 7.77
CA PRO A 109 14.03 -15.04 7.79
C PRO A 109 13.23 -14.53 6.58
N ALA A 110 13.38 -15.15 5.39
CA ALA A 110 12.67 -14.76 4.18
C ALA A 110 11.17 -15.13 4.22
N VAL A 111 10.83 -16.29 4.80
CA VAL A 111 9.43 -16.70 5.00
C VAL A 111 8.77 -15.79 6.05
N LEU A 112 9.48 -15.54 7.15
CA LEU A 112 9.00 -14.68 8.22
C LEU A 112 8.76 -13.24 7.74
N SER A 113 9.64 -12.70 6.90
CA SER A 113 9.50 -11.34 6.38
C SER A 113 8.25 -11.19 5.51
N ILE A 114 7.93 -12.15 4.64
CA ILE A 114 6.71 -12.12 3.82
C ILE A 114 5.46 -12.05 4.69
N VAL A 115 5.40 -12.85 5.75
CA VAL A 115 4.25 -12.85 6.65
C VAL A 115 4.18 -11.55 7.45
N LYS A 116 5.31 -11.05 7.94
CA LYS A 116 5.38 -9.82 8.74
C LYS A 116 5.01 -8.58 7.92
N GLU A 117 5.67 -8.38 6.78
CA GLU A 117 5.42 -7.26 5.88
C GLU A 117 4.03 -7.35 5.26
N GLY A 118 3.59 -8.54 4.85
CA GLY A 118 2.23 -8.75 4.35
C GLY A 118 1.15 -8.37 5.38
N ARG A 119 1.36 -8.69 6.67
CA ARG A 119 0.46 -8.25 7.75
C ARG A 119 0.49 -6.73 7.94
N ARG A 120 1.68 -6.11 7.87
CA ARG A 120 1.86 -4.66 8.02
C ARG A 120 1.11 -3.91 6.91
N VAL A 121 1.27 -4.34 5.65
CA VAL A 121 0.58 -3.74 4.50
C VAL A 121 -0.93 -3.96 4.56
N ARG A 122 -1.42 -5.16 4.89
CA ARG A 122 -2.86 -5.40 5.08
C ARG A 122 -3.46 -4.59 6.22
N GLY A 123 -2.71 -4.45 7.32
CA GLY A 123 -3.11 -3.59 8.44
C GLY A 123 -3.29 -2.15 8.00
N GLU A 124 -2.40 -1.65 7.14
CA GLU A 124 -2.53 -0.32 6.53
C GLU A 124 -3.77 -0.19 5.65
N ALA A 125 -4.02 -1.19 4.79
CA ALA A 125 -5.21 -1.24 3.95
C ALA A 125 -6.49 -1.21 4.82
N HIS A 126 -6.51 -1.95 5.93
CA HIS A 126 -7.65 -1.94 6.84
C HIS A 126 -7.83 -0.59 7.55
N ARG A 127 -6.74 0.07 7.97
CA ARG A 127 -6.80 1.42 8.55
C ARG A 127 -7.35 2.44 7.56
N LEU A 128 -7.00 2.31 6.28
CA LEU A 128 -7.56 3.15 5.22
C LEU A 128 -9.09 3.03 5.19
N LEU A 129 -9.64 1.81 5.28
CA LEU A 129 -11.09 1.59 5.35
C LEU A 129 -11.75 2.23 6.59
N GLN A 130 -11.04 2.26 7.72
CA GLN A 130 -11.56 2.78 8.99
C GLN A 130 -11.55 4.30 9.07
N PHE A 131 -10.51 4.94 8.51
CA PHE A 131 -10.21 6.34 8.78
C PHE A 131 -10.42 7.29 7.60
N VAL A 132 -10.85 6.78 6.43
CA VAL A 132 -11.36 7.65 5.36
C VAL A 132 -12.55 8.46 5.87
N ARG A 133 -12.54 9.76 5.58
CA ARG A 133 -13.63 10.70 5.89
C ARG A 133 -13.90 11.51 4.65
N PHE A 134 -15.15 11.42 4.19
CA PHE A 134 -15.60 12.18 3.05
C PHE A 134 -16.07 13.57 3.46
N GLN A 135 -15.83 14.52 2.56
CA GLN A 135 -16.40 15.87 2.56
C GLN A 135 -17.22 16.02 1.29
N LYS A 136 -18.47 16.47 1.40
CA LYS A 136 -19.32 16.66 0.23
C LYS A 136 -18.98 17.98 -0.48
N ALA A 137 -18.76 17.90 -1.79
CA ALA A 137 -18.60 19.06 -2.65
C ALA A 137 -19.94 19.59 -3.18
N VAL A 138 -19.96 20.84 -3.66
CA VAL A 138 -21.17 21.51 -4.18
C VAL A 138 -21.79 20.78 -5.37
N ASP A 139 -20.98 20.10 -6.17
CA ASP A 139 -21.42 19.27 -7.30
C ASP A 139 -22.00 17.90 -6.86
N GLY A 140 -22.00 17.60 -5.57
CA GLY A 140 -22.48 16.35 -4.98
C GLY A 140 -21.41 15.26 -4.88
N THR A 141 -20.18 15.51 -5.35
CA THR A 141 -19.07 14.55 -5.26
C THR A 141 -18.51 14.49 -3.85
N TYR A 142 -18.30 13.29 -3.32
CA TYR A 142 -17.65 13.10 -2.02
C TYR A 142 -16.13 13.02 -2.17
N PHE A 143 -15.39 13.89 -1.50
CA PHE A 143 -13.94 13.94 -1.57
C PHE A 143 -13.30 13.48 -0.26
N SER A 144 -12.28 12.62 -0.34
CA SER A 144 -11.42 12.27 0.80
C SER A 144 -9.96 12.30 0.37
N MET A 145 -9.13 12.97 1.19
CA MET A 145 -7.67 12.87 1.09
C MET A 145 -7.14 11.82 2.06
N VAL A 146 -6.14 11.06 1.62
CA VAL A 146 -5.48 10.02 2.42
C VAL A 146 -3.97 10.08 2.26
N GLU A 147 -3.25 9.62 3.27
CA GLU A 147 -1.80 9.45 3.25
C GLU A 147 -1.42 8.10 3.87
N PRO A 148 -1.72 6.98 3.20
CA PRO A 148 -1.31 5.67 3.68
C PRO A 148 0.20 5.49 3.54
N LEU A 149 0.80 4.73 4.46
CA LEU A 149 2.23 4.40 4.39
C LEU A 149 2.58 3.66 3.09
N PHE A 150 1.73 2.73 2.68
CA PHE A 150 1.94 1.86 1.52
C PHE A 150 0.93 2.15 0.42
N ASP A 151 1.22 1.67 -0.78
CA ASP A 151 0.32 1.84 -1.93
C ASP A 151 -0.87 0.86 -1.85
N VAL A 152 -1.76 1.11 -0.89
CA VAL A 152 -2.88 0.21 -0.56
C VAL A 152 -4.23 0.69 -1.09
N LEU A 153 -4.28 1.90 -1.65
CA LEU A 153 -5.50 2.46 -2.20
C LEU A 153 -6.14 1.56 -3.28
N PRO A 154 -5.38 0.90 -4.18
CA PRO A 154 -5.97 0.00 -5.18
C PRO A 154 -6.70 -1.22 -4.56
N PHE A 155 -6.32 -1.67 -3.36
CA PHE A 155 -7.04 -2.74 -2.66
C PHE A 155 -8.30 -2.24 -1.98
N ALA A 156 -8.28 -1.01 -1.47
CA ALA A 156 -9.37 -0.43 -0.71
C ALA A 156 -10.50 0.09 -1.62
N ILE A 157 -10.19 0.50 -2.85
CA ILE A 157 -11.15 1.23 -3.69
C ILE A 157 -12.43 0.44 -3.97
N LYS A 158 -12.31 -0.88 -4.18
CA LYS A 158 -13.47 -1.75 -4.40
C LYS A 158 -14.43 -1.73 -3.21
N HIS A 159 -13.91 -1.71 -1.98
CA HIS A 159 -14.74 -1.63 -0.78
C HIS A 159 -15.59 -0.35 -0.77
N PHE A 160 -15.01 0.79 -1.16
CA PHE A 160 -15.73 2.05 -1.22
C PHE A 160 -16.76 2.06 -2.35
N ALA A 161 -16.42 1.56 -3.54
CA ALA A 161 -17.35 1.44 -4.66
C ALA A 161 -18.56 0.55 -4.31
N ASP A 162 -18.33 -0.57 -3.61
CA ASP A 162 -19.40 -1.47 -3.18
C ASP A 162 -20.30 -0.84 -2.10
N ARG A 163 -19.73 -0.02 -1.20
CA ARG A 163 -20.44 0.56 -0.04
C ARG A 163 -21.13 1.90 -0.33
N PHE A 164 -20.59 2.69 -1.25
CA PHE A 164 -21.08 4.01 -1.65
C PHE A 164 -21.49 3.98 -3.13
N SER A 165 -22.19 2.92 -3.55
CA SER A 165 -22.49 2.64 -4.96
C SER A 165 -23.42 3.67 -5.61
N ASP A 166 -24.19 4.40 -4.82
CA ASP A 166 -25.11 5.46 -5.24
C ASP A 166 -24.49 6.86 -5.22
N GLN A 167 -23.24 7.00 -4.76
CA GLN A 167 -22.62 8.29 -4.49
C GLN A 167 -21.30 8.43 -5.27
N PRO A 168 -21.15 9.48 -6.09
CA PRO A 168 -19.87 9.74 -6.74
C PRO A 168 -18.85 10.15 -5.68
N PHE A 169 -17.65 9.59 -5.76
CA PHE A 169 -16.61 9.91 -4.78
C PHE A 169 -15.21 9.92 -5.39
N ILE A 170 -14.32 10.66 -4.74
CA ILE A 170 -12.89 10.75 -5.02
C ILE A 170 -12.14 10.42 -3.75
N ILE A 171 -11.24 9.44 -3.82
CA ILE A 171 -10.22 9.20 -2.79
C ILE A 171 -8.85 9.46 -3.40
N TYR A 172 -8.10 10.38 -2.80
CA TYR A 172 -6.82 10.84 -3.32
C TYR A 172 -5.68 10.56 -2.35
N ASP A 173 -4.68 9.80 -2.79
CA ASP A 173 -3.43 9.57 -2.06
C ASP A 173 -2.48 10.75 -2.31
N ARG A 174 -2.26 11.55 -1.28
CA ARG A 174 -1.42 12.74 -1.34
C ARG A 174 0.06 12.43 -1.42
N VAL A 175 0.52 11.27 -0.93
CA VAL A 175 1.95 10.91 -0.95
C VAL A 175 2.37 10.52 -2.37
N ARG A 176 1.48 9.85 -3.12
CA ARG A 176 1.75 9.30 -4.45
C ARG A 176 1.14 10.11 -5.59
N ASP A 177 0.50 11.24 -5.25
CA ASP A 177 -0.15 12.19 -6.16
C ASP A 177 -1.12 11.55 -7.18
N TYR A 178 -1.84 10.51 -6.75
CA TYR A 178 -2.90 9.90 -7.57
C TYR A 178 -4.10 9.51 -6.71
N GLY A 179 -5.25 9.34 -7.35
CA GLY A 179 -6.46 8.89 -6.69
C GLY A 179 -7.34 8.05 -7.59
N TYR A 180 -8.52 7.73 -7.07
CA TYR A 180 -9.59 7.10 -7.83
C TYR A 180 -10.86 7.93 -7.73
N HIS A 181 -11.51 8.11 -8.86
CA HIS A 181 -12.84 8.68 -9.00
C HIS A 181 -13.82 7.56 -9.33
N TYR A 182 -14.89 7.47 -8.55
CA TYR A 182 -16.02 6.59 -8.80
C TYR A 182 -17.22 7.44 -9.20
N ASP A 183 -17.82 7.15 -10.36
CA ASP A 183 -18.94 7.91 -10.93
C ASP A 183 -20.32 7.29 -10.64
N GLY A 184 -20.39 6.28 -9.75
CA GLY A 184 -21.59 5.47 -9.51
C GLY A 184 -21.69 4.21 -10.37
N LYS A 185 -20.78 4.02 -11.35
CA LYS A 185 -20.73 2.82 -12.19
C LYS A 185 -19.33 2.28 -12.33
N GLU A 186 -18.39 3.15 -12.65
CA GLU A 186 -17.00 2.81 -12.94
C GLU A 186 -16.06 3.53 -11.99
N THR A 187 -14.96 2.85 -11.66
CA THR A 187 -13.85 3.44 -10.92
C THR A 187 -12.73 3.75 -11.89
N LYS A 188 -12.30 5.01 -11.97
CA LYS A 188 -11.23 5.48 -12.85
C LYS A 188 -10.08 6.05 -12.01
N ARG A 189 -8.85 5.68 -12.36
CA ARG A 189 -7.66 6.30 -11.76
C ARG A 189 -7.53 7.73 -12.29
N ILE A 190 -7.31 8.67 -11.39
CA ILE A 190 -7.17 10.09 -11.71
C ILE A 190 -5.88 10.65 -11.11
N THR A 191 -5.37 11.71 -11.72
CA THR A 191 -4.32 12.57 -11.16
C THR A 191 -4.86 13.99 -11.11
N LEU A 192 -4.63 14.66 -9.99
CA LEU A 192 -5.01 16.06 -9.79
C LEU A 192 -3.77 16.93 -10.04
N ARG A 193 -3.93 18.10 -10.65
CA ARG A 193 -2.83 19.05 -10.82
C ARG A 193 -2.48 19.65 -9.46
N SER A 194 -1.21 19.51 -9.07
CA SER A 194 -0.66 19.77 -7.73
C SER A 194 -0.74 21.24 -7.27
N ASP A 195 -1.07 22.17 -8.16
CA ASP A 195 -1.06 23.62 -7.90
C ASP A 195 -2.34 24.15 -7.22
N SER A 196 -3.29 23.27 -6.87
CA SER A 196 -4.49 23.66 -6.14
C SER A 196 -4.23 23.65 -4.63
N TYR A 197 -4.34 24.81 -3.98
CA TYR A 197 -4.16 25.05 -2.54
C TYR A 197 -4.99 24.11 -1.64
N HIS A 198 -6.03 23.47 -2.19
CA HIS A 198 -6.90 22.49 -1.52
C HIS A 198 -6.21 21.16 -1.23
N LEU A 199 -5.13 20.83 -1.96
CA LEU A 199 -4.39 19.58 -1.78
C LEU A 199 -3.41 19.62 -0.59
N SER A 200 -3.10 20.78 -0.02
CA SER A 200 -2.16 20.88 1.11
C SER A 200 -2.82 20.60 2.46
N THR A 201 -4.11 20.90 2.62
CA THR A 201 -4.86 20.71 3.88
C THR A 201 -5.74 19.47 3.87
N GLY A 202 -6.01 18.89 2.70
CA GLY A 202 -6.96 17.78 2.53
C GLY A 202 -8.42 18.18 2.78
N ARG A 203 -8.71 19.47 2.68
CA ARG A 203 -10.06 20.03 2.86
C ARG A 203 -10.52 20.71 1.60
N LEU A 204 -11.81 20.60 1.33
CA LEU A 204 -12.46 21.43 0.31
C LEU A 204 -12.44 22.90 0.78
N SER A 205 -12.26 23.84 -0.14
CA SER A 205 -12.51 25.25 0.17
C SER A 205 -14.00 25.47 0.40
N ASP A 206 -14.33 26.57 1.09
CA ASP A 206 -15.71 26.98 1.30
C ASP A 206 -16.49 27.20 0.00
N GLU A 207 -15.80 27.50 -1.11
CA GLU A 207 -16.40 27.63 -2.44
C GLU A 207 -16.75 26.28 -3.09
N LEU A 208 -15.96 25.25 -2.82
CA LEU A 208 -16.13 23.90 -3.39
C LEU A 208 -16.94 22.98 -2.49
N MET A 209 -17.10 23.33 -1.21
CA MET A 209 -17.79 22.55 -0.20
C MET A 209 -19.29 22.81 -0.24
N ASP A 210 -20.10 21.75 -0.09
CA ASP A 210 -21.55 21.87 0.01
C ASP A 210 -21.95 22.79 1.18
N PRO A 211 -22.96 23.69 1.02
CA PRO A 211 -23.38 24.61 2.07
C PRO A 211 -23.72 23.94 3.41
N ASP A 212 -24.26 22.72 3.37
CA ASP A 212 -24.67 21.97 4.56
C ASP A 212 -23.54 21.11 5.15
N GLU A 213 -22.41 20.93 4.45
CA GLU A 213 -21.30 20.07 4.89
C GLU A 213 -20.76 20.49 6.27
N ARG A 214 -20.67 21.80 6.55
CA ARG A 214 -20.26 22.30 7.88
C ARG A 214 -21.21 21.87 8.98
N LEU A 215 -22.52 21.87 8.70
CA LEU A 215 -23.53 21.39 9.63
C LEU A 215 -23.33 19.90 9.89
N TYR A 216 -23.12 19.08 8.85
CA TYR A 216 -22.85 17.64 9.00
C TYR A 216 -21.59 17.36 9.82
N GLN A 217 -20.51 18.10 9.58
CA GLN A 217 -19.28 17.98 10.38
C GLN A 217 -19.51 18.31 11.85
N GLN A 218 -20.29 19.36 12.15
CA GLN A 218 -20.65 19.72 13.51
C GLN A 218 -21.53 18.65 14.17
N LEU A 219 -22.52 18.11 13.46
CA LEU A 219 -23.37 17.02 13.94
C LEU A 219 -22.53 15.78 14.27
N TRP A 220 -21.57 15.44 13.42
CA TRP A 220 -20.64 14.33 13.66
C TRP A 220 -19.79 14.55 14.91
N ARG A 221 -19.19 15.74 15.07
CA ARG A 221 -18.41 16.09 16.27
C ARG A 221 -19.26 16.00 17.55
N ASN A 222 -20.48 16.51 17.49
CA ASN A 222 -21.42 16.42 18.60
C ASN A 222 -21.77 14.95 18.92
N TYR A 223 -22.08 14.15 17.90
CA TYR A 223 -22.34 12.73 18.06
C TYR A 223 -21.18 12.01 18.77
N VAL A 224 -19.95 12.18 18.30
CA VAL A 224 -18.76 11.55 18.92
C VAL A 224 -18.58 12.03 20.36
N ARG A 225 -18.74 13.34 20.62
CA ARG A 225 -18.58 13.90 21.96
C ARG A 225 -19.62 13.38 22.96
N TYR A 226 -20.89 13.30 22.57
CA TYR A 226 -21.99 12.94 23.46
C TYR A 226 -22.18 11.43 23.61
N THR A 227 -21.72 10.63 22.65
CA THR A 227 -21.74 9.16 22.78
C THR A 227 -20.52 8.62 23.52
N ALA A 228 -19.44 9.39 23.62
CA ALA A 228 -18.24 8.99 24.35
C ALA A 228 -18.51 8.86 25.85
N ILE A 229 -18.17 7.69 26.41
CA ILE A 229 -18.19 7.45 27.86
C ILE A 229 -16.92 8.07 28.46
N THR A 230 -17.07 9.21 29.15
CA THR A 230 -15.96 10.01 29.67
C THR A 230 -15.05 9.23 30.62
N GLU A 231 -15.61 8.33 31.42
CA GLU A 231 -14.88 7.49 32.38
C GLU A 231 -14.01 6.42 31.71
N ARG A 232 -14.26 6.10 30.43
CA ARG A 232 -13.50 5.10 29.65
C ARG A 232 -12.44 5.73 28.75
N THR A 233 -12.21 7.04 28.86
CA THR A 233 -11.24 7.74 28.02
C THR A 233 -9.82 7.26 28.31
N ASN A 234 -9.12 6.81 27.26
CA ASN A 234 -7.73 6.37 27.35
C ASN A 234 -6.94 6.91 26.14
N PRO A 235 -6.32 8.09 26.27
CA PRO A 235 -5.60 8.73 25.16
C PRO A 235 -4.40 7.93 24.64
N ARG A 236 -3.82 7.05 25.46
CA ARG A 236 -2.72 6.17 25.03
C ARG A 236 -3.25 5.07 24.11
N LYS A 237 -4.34 4.42 24.51
CA LYS A 237 -5.00 3.39 23.70
C LYS A 237 -5.55 3.96 22.40
N GLN A 238 -6.19 5.15 22.46
CA GLN A 238 -6.68 5.84 21.27
C GLN A 238 -5.56 6.10 20.25
N ARG A 239 -4.38 6.56 20.68
CA ARG A 239 -3.22 6.75 19.79
C ARG A 239 -2.66 5.45 19.21
N GLN A 240 -2.80 4.34 19.91
CA GLN A 240 -2.36 3.03 19.45
C GLN A 240 -3.32 2.44 18.40
N ASP A 241 -4.62 2.54 18.64
CA ASP A 241 -5.67 1.98 17.79
C ASP A 241 -5.96 2.90 16.58
N MET A 242 -5.84 4.22 16.76
CA MET A 242 -6.02 5.26 15.75
C MET A 242 -4.74 6.08 15.60
N PRO A 243 -3.85 5.71 14.67
CA PRO A 243 -2.57 6.38 14.47
C PRO A 243 -2.73 7.88 14.19
N VAL A 244 -1.92 8.70 14.87
CA VAL A 244 -2.00 10.17 14.84
C VAL A 244 -1.92 10.76 13.43
N ARG A 245 -1.20 10.12 12.51
CA ARG A 245 -1.09 10.57 11.11
C ARG A 245 -2.44 10.72 10.40
N TYR A 246 -3.46 9.96 10.79
CA TYR A 246 -4.80 10.09 10.19
C TYR A 246 -5.59 11.26 10.78
N TRP A 247 -5.25 11.74 11.99
CA TRP A 247 -6.07 12.69 12.75
C TRP A 247 -6.28 14.01 12.01
N LYS A 248 -5.33 14.43 11.17
CA LYS A 248 -5.48 15.64 10.34
C LYS A 248 -6.68 15.58 9.39
N TYR A 249 -7.09 14.39 8.95
CA TYR A 249 -8.25 14.19 8.06
C TYR A 249 -9.52 13.79 8.81
N LEU A 250 -9.44 13.50 10.11
CA LEU A 250 -10.59 13.08 10.90
C LEU A 250 -11.35 14.28 11.44
N THR A 251 -12.59 14.46 10.98
CA THR A 251 -13.48 15.55 11.42
C THR A 251 -13.65 15.60 12.95
N GLU A 252 -13.68 14.44 13.61
CA GLU A 252 -13.84 14.31 15.06
C GLU A 252 -12.59 14.63 15.90
N MET A 253 -11.40 14.68 15.27
CA MET A 253 -10.14 15.00 15.95
C MET A 253 -9.71 16.45 15.77
N GLN A 254 -10.56 17.24 15.10
CA GLN A 254 -10.36 18.65 14.77
C GLN A 254 -11.11 19.58 15.70
#